data_AF-A0A7X7UNZ3-F1
#
_entry.id   AF-A0A7X7UNZ3-F1
#
_cell.length_a   1.000
_cell.length_b   1.000
_cell.length_c   1.000
_cell.angle_alpha   90.00
_cell.angle_beta   90.00
_cell.angle_gamma   90.00
#
_symmetry.space_group_name_H-M   'P 1'
#
loop_
_entity.id
_entity.type
_entity.pdbx_description
1 polymer ?
#
loop_
_entity_poly.entity_id
_entity_poly.type
_entity_poly.pdbx_seq_one_letter_code
_entity_poly.pdbx_strand_id
1 'polypeptide(L)'
;MMVCRVCGRECAGEDLLCPDCRNSETQPVRAKELLLRQLVFGILAVVFSAVAFLGIPLAHIFGIILGGIAIFLALYRREAYFSTVGFLLGLAGIGLGMIRMIMIILEG
;
A
#
# COMPACT_ATOMS: atom_id res chain seq x y z
N MET A 1 21.31 -0.76 -7.20
CA MET A 1 20.76 0.56 -7.60
C MET A 1 20.01 1.13 -6.40
N MET A 2 20.42 2.30 -5.92
CA MET A 2 19.76 3.01 -4.80
C MET A 2 19.12 4.30 -5.32
N VAL A 3 18.25 4.95 -4.56
CA VAL A 3 17.61 6.23 -4.92
C VAL A 3 17.85 7.23 -3.81
N CYS A 4 18.36 8.45 -4.11
CA CYS A 4 18.44 9.52 -3.10
C CYS A 4 17.03 9.91 -2.66
N ARG A 5 16.77 9.93 -1.35
CA ARG A 5 15.47 10.36 -0.80
C ARG A 5 15.16 11.83 -1.05
N VAL A 6 16.21 12.66 -1.22
CA VAL A 6 16.06 14.11 -1.40
C VAL A 6 15.80 14.49 -2.85
N CYS A 7 16.61 14.02 -3.80
CA CYS A 7 16.45 14.38 -5.22
C CYS A 7 15.70 13.33 -6.05
N GLY A 8 15.44 12.13 -5.51
CA GLY A 8 14.70 11.07 -6.18
C GLY A 8 15.42 10.40 -7.35
N ARG A 9 16.69 10.74 -7.61
CA ARG A 9 17.50 10.16 -8.69
C ARG A 9 18.10 8.81 -8.30
N GLU A 10 18.28 7.93 -9.29
CA GLU A 10 18.94 6.64 -9.13
C GLU A 10 20.46 6.83 -9.02
N CYS A 11 21.04 6.26 -7.97
CA CYS A 11 22.46 6.26 -7.68
C CYS A 11 23.04 4.85 -7.88
N ALA A 12 24.23 4.79 -8.47
CA ALA A 12 25.05 3.58 -8.50
C ALA A 12 25.40 3.19 -7.06
N GLY A 13 25.18 1.93 -6.69
CA GLY A 13 25.06 1.49 -5.30
C GLY A 13 26.36 1.41 -4.48
N GLU A 14 27.44 2.06 -4.92
CA GLU A 14 28.75 2.02 -4.25
C GLU A 14 29.16 3.37 -3.65
N ASP A 15 28.55 4.48 -4.08
CA ASP A 15 28.85 5.80 -3.52
C ASP A 15 27.98 6.09 -2.28
N LEU A 16 28.62 6.35 -1.13
CA LEU A 16 27.95 6.76 0.12
C LEU A 16 27.14 8.06 -0.01
N LEU A 17 27.36 8.82 -1.09
CA LEU A 17 26.79 10.14 -1.31
C LEU A 17 26.20 10.17 -2.72
N CYS A 18 24.93 10.58 -2.82
CA CYS A 18 24.33 10.83 -4.12
C CYS A 18 25.05 12.00 -4.83
N PRO A 19 25.41 11.87 -6.12
CA PRO A 19 26.21 12.86 -6.84
C PRO A 19 25.52 14.22 -6.99
N ASP A 20 24.18 14.28 -7.02
CA ASP A 20 23.44 15.54 -7.18
C ASP A 20 23.12 16.23 -5.84
N CYS A 21 22.62 15.46 -4.87
CA CYS A 21 22.14 16.00 -3.60
C CYS A 21 23.25 16.01 -2.53
N ARG A 22 24.42 15.39 -2.79
CA ARG A 22 25.51 15.12 -1.83
C ARG A 22 25.01 14.57 -0.49
N ASN A 23 23.87 13.88 -0.52
CA ASN A 23 23.24 13.32 0.65
C ASN A 23 23.42 11.80 0.67
N SER A 24 23.59 11.25 1.86
CA SER A 24 23.77 9.82 2.09
C SER A 24 22.46 9.07 2.35
N GLU A 25 21.34 9.79 2.44
CA GLU A 25 20.02 9.16 2.56
C GLU A 25 19.58 8.55 1.22
N THR A 26 20.09 7.35 0.95
CA THR A 26 19.71 6.54 -0.21
C THR A 26 18.86 5.35 0.23
N GLN A 27 17.80 5.04 -0.54
CA GLN A 27 16.94 3.88 -0.30
C GLN A 27 17.03 2.92 -1.49
N PRO A 28 17.06 1.59 -1.29
CA PRO A 28 17.08 0.65 -2.42
C PRO A 28 15.83 0.84 -3.31
N VAL A 29 16.01 0.90 -4.64
CA VAL A 29 14.93 1.09 -5.63
C VAL A 29 13.77 0.10 -5.38
N ARG A 30 14.10 -1.13 -5.01
CA ARG A 30 13.16 -2.20 -4.71
C ARG A 30 12.21 -1.86 -3.56
N ALA A 31 12.66 -1.11 -2.56
CA ALA A 31 11.81 -0.69 -1.44
C ALA A 31 10.81 0.40 -1.87
N LYS A 32 11.19 1.31 -2.78
CA LYS A 32 10.29 2.34 -3.31
C LYS A 32 9.13 1.73 -4.11
N GLU A 33 9.42 0.76 -4.98
CA GLU A 33 8.38 0.06 -5.74
C GLU A 33 7.41 -0.71 -4.84
N LEU A 34 7.92 -1.36 -3.78
CA LEU A 34 7.10 -2.06 -2.80
C LEU A 34 6.18 -1.10 -2.03
N LEU A 35 6.70 0.04 -1.57
CA LEU A 35 5.91 1.08 -0.90
C LEU A 35 4.80 1.62 -1.81
N LEU A 36 5.11 1.86 -3.09
CA LEU A 36 4.14 2.33 -4.07
C LEU A 36 3.06 1.26 -4.34
N ARG A 37 3.45 -0.01 -4.52
CA ARG A 37 2.51 -1.12 -4.69
C ARG A 37 1.58 -1.25 -3.49
N GLN A 38 2.14 -1.22 -2.28
CA GLN A 38 1.35 -1.29 -1.04
C GLN A 38 0.33 -0.14 -0.96
N LEU A 39 0.74 1.08 -1.30
CA LEU A 39 -0.14 2.25 -1.34
C LEU A 39 -1.27 2.07 -2.37
N VAL A 40 -0.93 1.61 -3.58
CA VAL A 40 -1.92 1.36 -4.64
C VAL A 40 -2.94 0.30 -4.22
N PHE A 41 -2.49 -0.81 -3.62
CA PHE A 41 -3.40 -1.83 -3.11
C PHE A 41 -4.30 -1.28 -2.01
N GLY A 42 -3.77 -0.45 -1.11
CA GLY A 42 -4.57 0.22 -0.07
C GLY A 42 -5.64 1.14 -0.66
N ILE A 43 -5.30 1.97 -1.66
CA ILE A 43 -6.26 2.85 -2.33
C ILE A 43 -7.34 2.03 -3.02
N LEU A 44 -6.95 1.02 -3.80
CA LEU A 44 -7.90 0.16 -4.51
C LEU A 44 -8.83 -0.56 -3.53
N ALA A 45 -8.32 -1.03 -2.39
CA ALA A 45 -9.13 -1.67 -1.35
C ALA A 45 -10.27 -0.75 -0.88
N VAL A 46 -9.95 0.52 -0.58
CA VAL A 46 -10.96 1.51 -0.15
C VAL A 46 -11.95 1.83 -1.27
N VAL A 47 -11.48 2.02 -2.50
CA VAL A 47 -12.35 2.31 -3.65
C VAL A 47 -13.33 1.16 -3.91
N PHE A 48 -12.85 -0.08 -3.95
CA PHE A 48 -13.72 -1.25 -4.15
C PHE A 48 -14.70 -1.44 -2.99
N SER A 49 -14.26 -1.23 -1.75
CA SER A 49 -15.16 -1.29 -0.59
C SER A 49 -16.20 -0.16 -0.61
N ALA A 50 -15.86 1.04 -1.07
CA ALA A 50 -16.82 2.14 -1.23
C ALA A 50 -17.82 1.88 -2.35
N VAL A 51 -17.37 1.36 -3.49
CA VAL A 51 -18.22 0.95 -4.63
C VAL A 51 -19.21 -0.15 -4.21
N ALA A 52 -18.87 -0.98 -3.22
CA ALA A 52 -19.79 -1.98 -2.69
C ALA A 52 -21.06 -1.39 -2.04
N PHE A 53 -21.02 -0.14 -1.61
CA PHE A 53 -22.19 0.61 -1.12
C PHE A 53 -23.03 1.21 -2.26
N LEU A 54 -22.53 1.27 -3.49
CA LEU A 54 -23.26 1.72 -4.69
C LEU A 54 -24.11 0.60 -5.32
N GLY A 55 -24.25 -0.55 -4.66
CA GLY A 55 -25.10 -1.65 -5.11
C GLY A 55 -24.40 -2.75 -5.91
N ILE A 56 -23.06 -2.77 -5.97
CA ILE A 56 -22.31 -3.88 -6.54
C ILE A 56 -21.91 -4.84 -5.40
N PRO A 57 -22.69 -5.90 -5.12
CA PRO A 57 -22.46 -6.73 -3.95
C PRO A 57 -21.10 -7.40 -4.01
N LEU A 58 -20.58 -7.84 -5.16
CA LEU A 58 -19.27 -8.52 -5.22
C LEU A 58 -18.06 -7.61 -4.92
N ALA A 59 -18.22 -6.27 -4.99
CA ALA A 59 -17.11 -5.34 -4.83
C ALA A 59 -16.47 -5.36 -3.44
N HIS A 60 -17.21 -5.71 -2.38
CA HIS A 60 -16.66 -5.80 -1.03
C HIS A 60 -15.62 -6.93 -0.89
N ILE A 61 -15.80 -8.05 -1.60
CA ILE A 61 -14.86 -9.17 -1.60
C ILE A 61 -13.52 -8.73 -2.19
N PHE A 62 -13.56 -7.99 -3.31
CA PHE A 62 -12.34 -7.41 -3.90
C PHE A 62 -11.67 -6.42 -2.95
N GLY A 63 -12.44 -5.57 -2.27
CA GLY A 63 -11.94 -4.65 -1.26
C GLY A 63 -11.20 -5.38 -0.12
N ILE A 64 -11.79 -6.46 0.40
CA ILE A 64 -11.18 -7.29 1.46
C ILE A 64 -9.89 -7.95 0.97
N ILE A 65 -9.89 -8.56 -0.21
CA ILE A 65 -8.72 -9.25 -0.76
C ILE A 65 -7.57 -8.25 -0.98
N LEU A 66 -7.84 -7.11 -1.61
CA LEU A 66 -6.83 -6.08 -1.91
C LEU A 66 -6.28 -5.44 -0.61
N GLY A 67 -7.15 -5.19 0.37
CA GLY A 67 -6.74 -4.71 1.68
C GLY A 67 -5.88 -5.74 2.41
N GLY A 68 -6.23 -7.02 2.31
CA GLY A 68 -5.45 -8.12 2.84
C GLY A 68 -4.05 -8.20 2.22
N ILE A 69 -3.94 -8.04 0.90
CA ILE A 69 -2.65 -7.99 0.19
C ILE A 69 -1.83 -6.78 0.67
N ALA A 70 -2.44 -5.60 0.82
CA ALA A 70 -1.75 -4.40 1.31
C ALA A 70 -1.18 -4.58 2.73
N ILE A 71 -1.94 -5.22 3.62
CA ILE A 71 -1.50 -5.55 4.99
C ILE A 71 -0.45 -6.65 4.96
N PHE A 72 -0.63 -7.69 4.17
CA PHE A 72 0.33 -8.77 4.03
C PHE A 72 1.68 -8.24 3.53
N LEU A 73 1.70 -7.37 2.53
CA LEU A 73 2.93 -6.71 2.07
C LEU A 73 3.59 -5.87 3.17
N ALA A 74 2.81 -5.26 4.06
CA ALA A 74 3.32 -4.50 5.21
C ALA A 74 3.97 -5.40 6.27
N LEU A 75 3.35 -6.56 6.55
CA LEU A 75 3.73 -7.46 7.64
C LEU A 75 4.76 -8.51 7.22
N TYR A 76 4.78 -8.90 5.94
CA TYR A 76 5.61 -9.97 5.41
C TYR A 76 7.11 -9.63 5.46
N ARG A 77 7.48 -8.34 5.41
CA ARG A 77 8.86 -7.91 5.63
C ARG A 77 9.00 -7.27 7.01
N ARG A 78 9.79 -7.91 7.88
CA ARG A 78 10.41 -7.31 9.08
C ARG A 78 11.39 -6.16 8.76
N GLU A 79 11.44 -5.68 7.52
CA GLU A 79 12.27 -4.53 7.15
C GLU A 79 11.52 -3.26 7.56
N ALA A 80 12.18 -2.36 8.26
CA ALA A 80 11.63 -1.18 8.95
C ALA A 80 10.97 -0.12 8.04
N TYR A 81 10.60 -0.45 6.80
CA TYR A 81 10.09 0.46 5.79
C TYR A 81 8.80 -0.08 5.16
N PHE A 82 7.66 0.24 5.77
CA PHE A 82 6.33 0.05 5.19
C PHE A 82 5.62 1.40 5.02
N SER A 83 4.65 1.47 4.10
CA SER A 83 3.84 2.67 3.92
C SER A 83 2.76 2.69 4.98
N THR A 84 2.91 3.54 6.01
CA THR A 84 1.88 3.72 7.05
C THR A 84 0.53 4.08 6.44
N VAL A 85 0.53 4.93 5.41
CA VAL A 85 -0.69 5.31 4.67
C VAL A 85 -1.28 4.10 3.95
N GLY A 86 -0.48 3.33 3.21
CA GLY A 86 -0.96 2.12 2.54
C GLY A 86 -1.52 1.07 3.49
N PHE A 87 -0.90 0.92 4.67
CA PHE A 87 -1.37 0.04 5.73
C PHE A 87 -2.71 0.48 6.32
N LEU A 88 -2.85 1.77 6.67
CA LEU A 88 -4.10 2.33 7.19
C LEU A 88 -5.24 2.22 6.17
N LEU A 89 -4.96 2.50 4.89
CA LEU A 89 -5.93 2.33 3.81
C LEU A 89 -6.33 0.87 3.63
N GLY A 90 -5.37 -0.06 3.72
CA GLY A 90 -5.66 -1.50 3.71
C GLY A 90 -6.60 -1.92 4.84
N LEU A 91 -6.35 -1.47 6.07
CA LEU A 91 -7.22 -1.72 7.22
C LEU A 91 -8.61 -1.14 7.04
N ALA A 92 -8.71 0.12 6.58
CA ALA A 92 -9.99 0.77 6.31
C ALA A 92 -10.78 0.04 5.21
N GLY A 93 -10.10 -0.39 4.14
CA GLY A 93 -10.70 -1.16 3.05
C GLY A 93 -11.29 -2.49 3.54
N ILE A 94 -10.56 -3.24 4.35
CA ILE A 94 -11.07 -4.49 4.96
C ILE A 94 -12.25 -4.19 5.88
N GLY A 95 -12.12 -3.20 6.77
CA GLY A 95 -13.18 -2.84 7.72
C GLY A 95 -14.49 -2.48 7.02
N LEU A 96 -14.41 -1.61 6.00
CA LEU A 96 -15.56 -1.24 5.18
C LEU A 96 -16.16 -2.44 4.43
N GLY A 97 -15.32 -3.32 3.90
CA GLY A 97 -15.77 -4.53 3.20
C GLY A 97 -16.51 -5.49 4.13
N MET A 98 -16.01 -5.69 5.36
CA MET A 98 -16.65 -6.51 6.38
C MET A 98 -17.99 -5.91 6.84
N ILE A 99 -18.05 -4.59 7.04
CA ILE A 99 -19.31 -3.89 7.37
C ILE A 99 -20.35 -4.13 6.28
N ARG A 100 -19.97 -3.99 5.01
CA ARG A 100 -20.90 -4.23 3.90
C ARG A 100 -21.37 -5.68 3.86
N MET A 101 -20.49 -6.66 4.10
CA MET A 101 -20.86 -8.07 4.18
C MET A 101 -21.91 -8.31 5.29
N ILE A 102 -21.71 -7.74 6.48
CA ILE A 102 -22.68 -7.83 7.58
C ILE A 102 -24.02 -7.23 7.18
N MET A 103 -24.02 -6.06 6.52
CA MET A 103 -25.26 -5.44 6.03
C MET A 103 -25.99 -6.34 5.01
N ILE A 104 -25.28 -6.96 4.07
CA ILE A 104 -25.89 -7.89 3.09
C ILE A 104 -26.58 -9.05 3.82
N ILE A 105 -25.96 -9.60 4.87
CA ILE A 105 -26.51 -10.70 5.66
C ILE A 105 -27.75 -10.27 6.46
N LEU A 106 -27.80 -9.01 6.91
CA LEU A 106 -28.94 -8.47 7.66
C LEU A 106 -30.10 -8.03 6.76
N GLU A 107 -29.80 -7.62 5.52
CA GLU A 107 -30.79 -7.16 4.53
C GLU A 107 -31.40 -8.31 3.70
N GLY A 108 -30.71 -9.46 3.61
CA GLY A 108 -31.13 -10.65 2.86
C GLY A 108 -31.88 -11.66 3.70
#